data_AF-A0A938T907-F1
#
_entry.id   AF-A0A938T907-F1
#
_cell.length_a   1.000
_cell.length_b   1.000
_cell.length_c   1.000
_cell.angle_alpha   90.00
_cell.angle_beta   90.00
_cell.angle_gamma   90.00
#
_symmetry.space_group_name_H-M   'P 1'
#
loop_
_entity.id
_entity.type
_entity.pdbx_description
1 polymer ?
#
loop_
_entity_poly.entity_id
_entity_poly.type
_entity_poly.pdbx_seq_one_letter_code
_entity_poly.pdbx_strand_id
1 'polypeptide(L)'
;MKKSILQMLAAMLVSVIAVGQGQQRENDVEIIVKGPVEFIVKDFAGRMTGFDPRSETYFKEIPGASYGTGGVDTEDPTVPAIVIQEFGFGTGSPSPGKYSVSLIGTGLGVFEGRIVVTRLLSSSTGASFVFKGIINRNQVVGYLFVFAPDSANPLTAEKEVPSSILRQDLDNSYKLKLLGEKELHRDLSHRLDKLEQYLSDKDSAKAHHELEKFGEKIEDVRDQTIKTEQKKQKPLKHFITADAYQILQEDVNALLKQLPDEKKGKKEKDDDKGDD
;
A
#
# COMPACT_ATOMS: atom_id res chain seq x y z
N MET A 1 -6.12 31.93 -21.78
CA MET A 1 -7.16 31.08 -21.14
C MET A 1 -6.46 30.06 -20.25
N LYS A 2 -6.34 30.35 -18.95
CA LYS A 2 -5.77 29.45 -17.93
C LYS A 2 -6.71 29.47 -16.72
N LYS A 3 -7.82 28.74 -16.83
CA LYS A 3 -8.66 28.30 -15.71
C LYS A 3 -8.58 26.77 -15.74
N SER A 4 -7.52 26.24 -15.14
CA SER A 4 -7.49 25.66 -13.79
C SER A 4 -8.04 24.23 -13.78
N ILE A 5 -7.15 23.29 -14.08
CA ILE A 5 -7.26 21.84 -13.81
C ILE A 5 -7.67 21.56 -12.34
N LEU A 6 -7.45 22.53 -11.45
CA LEU A 6 -7.87 22.50 -10.04
C LEU A 6 -9.40 22.53 -9.85
N GLN A 7 -10.19 23.09 -10.79
CA GLN A 7 -11.66 23.00 -10.72
C GLN A 7 -12.18 21.64 -11.17
N MET A 8 -11.42 20.91 -12.00
CA MET A 8 -11.79 19.55 -12.45
C MET A 8 -11.50 18.50 -11.36
N LEU A 9 -10.41 18.67 -10.60
CA LEU A 9 -10.12 17.83 -9.42
C LEU A 9 -11.10 18.05 -8.27
N ALA A 10 -11.61 19.27 -8.08
CA ALA A 10 -12.64 19.56 -7.09
C ALA A 10 -14.01 18.96 -7.44
N ALA A 11 -14.34 18.80 -8.73
CA ALA A 11 -15.56 18.12 -9.17
C ALA A 11 -15.48 16.58 -9.06
N MET A 12 -14.27 16.02 -9.10
CA MET A 12 -14.03 14.59 -8.85
C MET A 12 -14.23 14.18 -7.39
N LEU A 13 -14.19 15.11 -6.44
CA LEU A 13 -14.48 14.83 -5.03
C LEU A 13 -15.97 14.90 -4.66
N VAL A 14 -16.83 15.39 -5.57
CA VAL A 14 -18.25 15.64 -5.27
C VAL A 14 -19.21 14.68 -6.01
N SER A 15 -18.74 13.91 -6.99
CA SER A 15 -19.63 13.15 -7.89
C SER A 15 -19.76 11.65 -7.59
N VAL A 16 -19.39 11.18 -6.39
CA VAL A 16 -19.71 9.81 -5.90
C VAL A 16 -20.80 9.86 -4.82
N ILE A 17 -21.77 10.76 -4.97
CA ILE A 17 -23.00 10.77 -4.15
C ILE A 17 -24.19 11.00 -5.07
N ALA A 18 -24.43 10.09 -6.01
CA ALA A 18 -25.66 10.08 -6.80
C ALA A 18 -25.97 8.67 -7.32
N VAL A 19 -26.08 7.69 -6.43
CA VAL A 19 -26.76 6.42 -6.74
C VAL A 19 -27.64 6.03 -5.55
N GLY A 20 -28.96 6.15 -5.76
CA GLY A 20 -29.98 5.47 -4.98
C GLY A 20 -30.35 6.09 -3.63
N GLN A 21 -31.55 6.69 -3.57
CA GLN A 21 -32.34 6.64 -2.35
C GLN A 21 -32.69 5.16 -2.07
N GLY A 22 -31.84 4.47 -1.33
CA GLY A 22 -32.03 3.08 -0.92
C GLY A 22 -31.31 2.87 0.40
N GLN A 23 -32.07 2.47 1.43
CA GLN A 23 -31.66 2.11 2.79
C GLN A 23 -30.28 2.59 3.23
N GLN A 24 -30.25 3.57 4.12
CA GLN A 24 -29.07 3.96 4.88
C GLN A 24 -28.43 2.69 5.49
N ARG A 25 -27.36 2.18 4.87
CA ARG A 25 -26.78 0.88 5.25
C ARG A 25 -26.10 1.01 6.61
N GLU A 26 -26.53 0.14 7.52
CA GLU A 26 -26.06 0.14 8.89
C GLU A 26 -24.70 -0.55 8.98
N ASN A 27 -23.64 0.26 8.94
CA ASN A 27 -22.24 -0.17 8.90
C ASN A 27 -21.83 -0.88 7.61
N ASP A 28 -20.82 -0.35 6.92
CA ASP A 28 -20.38 -0.89 5.63
C ASP A 28 -18.85 -0.86 5.52
N VAL A 29 -18.32 -1.75 4.68
CA VAL A 29 -16.92 -1.80 4.27
C VAL A 29 -16.89 -1.72 2.74
N GLU A 30 -16.29 -0.66 2.24
CA GLU A 30 -16.08 -0.45 0.81
C GLU A 30 -14.58 -0.45 0.51
N ILE A 31 -14.17 -1.14 -0.56
CA ILE A 31 -12.80 -1.12 -1.05
C ILE A 31 -12.83 -0.74 -2.51
N ILE A 32 -12.08 0.31 -2.87
CA ILE A 32 -11.97 0.78 -4.24
C ILE A 32 -10.50 0.83 -4.59
N VAL A 33 -10.14 0.22 -5.72
CA VAL A 33 -8.75 0.16 -6.19
C VAL A 33 -8.69 0.52 -7.67
N LYS A 34 -7.74 1.40 -8.01
CA LYS A 34 -7.41 1.79 -9.38
C LYS A 34 -6.01 1.32 -9.70
N GLY A 35 -5.82 0.78 -10.90
CA GLY A 35 -4.50 0.36 -11.41
C GLY A 35 -4.56 -1.01 -12.06
N PRO A 36 -3.41 -1.58 -12.45
CA PRO A 36 -3.35 -2.88 -13.11
C PRO A 36 -3.44 -4.03 -12.08
N VAL A 37 -4.57 -4.09 -11.38
CA VAL A 37 -4.82 -5.05 -10.29
C VAL A 37 -6.22 -5.65 -10.36
N GLU A 38 -6.31 -6.88 -9.89
CA GLU A 38 -7.52 -7.51 -9.39
C GLU A 38 -7.31 -7.78 -7.90
N PHE A 39 -8.37 -8.06 -7.13
CA PHE A 39 -8.17 -8.41 -5.73
C PHE A 39 -9.18 -9.40 -5.17
N ILE A 40 -8.75 -10.03 -4.07
CA ILE A 40 -9.54 -10.96 -3.26
C ILE A 40 -9.59 -10.43 -1.84
N VAL A 41 -10.80 -10.33 -1.30
CA VAL A 41 -11.04 -10.07 0.12
C VAL A 41 -11.34 -11.38 0.81
N LYS A 42 -10.69 -11.61 1.95
CA LYS A 42 -10.93 -12.77 2.82
C LYS A 42 -11.36 -12.29 4.19
N ASP A 43 -12.45 -12.86 4.71
CA ASP A 43 -12.95 -12.55 6.05
C ASP A 43 -12.30 -13.41 7.15
N PHE A 44 -12.68 -13.15 8.39
CA PHE A 44 -12.17 -13.87 9.57
C PHE A 44 -12.50 -15.36 9.59
N ALA A 45 -13.55 -15.79 8.88
CA ALA A 45 -13.95 -17.19 8.73
C ALA A 45 -13.20 -17.88 7.57
N GLY A 46 -12.36 -17.13 6.84
CA GLY A 46 -11.58 -17.60 5.73
C GLY A 46 -12.31 -17.66 4.40
N ARG A 47 -13.55 -17.14 4.35
CA ARG A 47 -14.36 -17.06 3.12
C ARG A 47 -13.82 -15.95 2.23
N MET A 48 -13.85 -16.16 0.92
CA MET A 48 -13.28 -15.25 -0.08
C MET A 48 -14.35 -14.64 -0.99
N THR A 49 -14.17 -13.36 -1.34
CA THR A 49 -14.93 -12.69 -2.41
C THR A 49 -13.98 -11.82 -3.23
N GLY A 50 -14.02 -11.93 -4.56
CA GLY A 50 -13.10 -11.22 -5.46
C GLY A 50 -12.74 -12.04 -6.69
N PHE A 51 -11.69 -11.65 -7.39
CA PHE A 51 -11.22 -12.34 -8.60
C PHE A 51 -9.71 -12.64 -8.54
N ASP A 52 -9.34 -13.89 -8.82
CA ASP A 52 -7.94 -14.29 -9.02
C ASP A 52 -7.63 -14.37 -10.52
N PRO A 53 -6.85 -13.43 -11.09
CA PRO A 53 -6.51 -13.44 -12.51
C PRO A 53 -5.50 -14.52 -12.89
N ARG A 54 -4.88 -15.21 -11.92
CA ARG A 54 -3.89 -16.26 -12.19
C ARG A 54 -4.55 -17.60 -12.46
N SER A 55 -5.65 -17.86 -11.77
CA SER A 55 -6.48 -19.07 -11.93
C SER A 55 -7.82 -18.81 -12.61
N GLU A 56 -8.05 -17.57 -13.07
CA GLU A 56 -9.31 -17.11 -13.67
C GLU A 56 -10.53 -17.46 -12.83
N THR A 57 -10.40 -17.37 -11.51
CA THR A 57 -11.42 -17.84 -10.55
C THR A 57 -12.10 -16.67 -9.86
N TYR A 58 -13.44 -16.65 -9.92
CA TYR A 58 -14.26 -15.70 -9.18
C TYR A 58 -14.75 -16.31 -7.87
N PHE A 59 -14.53 -15.63 -6.76
CA PHE A 59 -14.96 -16.04 -5.42
C PHE A 59 -16.18 -15.21 -4.97
N LYS A 60 -17.14 -15.87 -4.32
CA LYS A 60 -18.37 -15.25 -3.80
C LYS A 60 -18.86 -15.94 -2.52
N GLU A 61 -17.96 -16.15 -1.58
CA GLU A 61 -18.22 -16.96 -0.38
C GLU A 61 -18.64 -16.09 0.82
N ILE A 62 -18.22 -14.82 0.87
CA ILE A 62 -18.61 -13.90 1.95
C ILE A 62 -20.08 -13.47 1.71
N PRO A 63 -21.01 -13.80 2.63
CA PRO A 63 -22.44 -13.49 2.44
C PRO A 63 -22.68 -11.99 2.29
N GLY A 64 -23.48 -11.62 1.29
CA GLY A 64 -23.86 -10.21 1.05
C GLY A 64 -22.78 -9.34 0.41
N ALA A 65 -21.53 -9.80 0.37
CA ALA A 65 -20.44 -9.12 -0.29
C ALA A 65 -20.53 -9.28 -1.82
N SER A 66 -20.02 -8.27 -2.51
CA SER A 66 -19.92 -8.23 -3.96
C SER A 66 -18.56 -7.70 -4.38
N TYR A 67 -18.10 -8.18 -5.53
CA TYR A 67 -16.93 -7.69 -6.24
C TYR A 67 -17.37 -7.30 -7.65
N GLY A 68 -16.82 -6.22 -8.17
CA GLY A 68 -17.14 -5.77 -9.51
C GLY A 68 -16.10 -4.82 -10.07
N THR A 69 -16.22 -4.59 -11.36
CA THR A 69 -15.45 -3.57 -12.08
C THR A 69 -16.36 -2.37 -12.30
N GLY A 70 -16.05 -1.26 -11.66
CA GLY A 70 -16.62 0.04 -11.94
C GLY A 70 -15.77 0.82 -12.94
N GLY A 71 -16.34 1.90 -13.47
CA GLY A 71 -15.59 2.83 -14.30
C GLY A 71 -16.47 3.96 -14.79
N VAL A 72 -15.86 5.13 -14.98
CA VAL A 72 -16.50 6.24 -15.67
C VAL A 72 -15.94 6.24 -17.08
N ASP A 73 -16.79 5.93 -18.05
CA ASP A 73 -16.45 6.08 -19.45
C ASP A 73 -16.43 7.56 -19.81
N THR A 74 -15.67 7.91 -20.83
CA THR A 74 -15.51 9.27 -21.32
C THR A 74 -15.97 9.34 -22.75
N GLU A 75 -16.71 10.40 -23.09
CA GLU A 75 -17.17 10.62 -24.47
C GLU A 75 -16.01 10.83 -25.45
N ASP A 76 -14.81 11.11 -24.95
CA ASP A 76 -13.58 11.21 -25.75
C ASP A 76 -12.92 9.82 -25.92
N PRO A 77 -12.99 9.19 -27.09
CA PRO A 77 -12.44 7.85 -27.31
C PRO A 77 -10.90 7.81 -27.23
N THR A 78 -10.23 8.96 -27.11
CA THR A 78 -8.77 9.05 -26.94
C THR A 78 -8.34 8.98 -25.47
N VAL A 79 -9.27 9.13 -24.54
CA VAL A 79 -9.03 9.01 -23.11
C VAL A 79 -9.42 7.59 -22.68
N PRO A 80 -8.47 6.75 -22.23
CA PRO A 80 -8.80 5.40 -21.79
C PRO A 80 -9.77 5.43 -20.60
N ALA A 81 -10.77 4.55 -20.61
CA ALA A 81 -11.68 4.38 -19.49
C ALA A 81 -10.90 4.10 -18.20
N ILE A 82 -11.26 4.79 -17.12
CA ILE A 82 -10.68 4.51 -15.81
C ILE A 82 -11.41 3.29 -15.25
N VAL A 83 -10.74 2.14 -15.28
CA VAL A 83 -11.23 0.93 -14.63
C VAL A 83 -10.87 0.99 -13.14
N ILE A 84 -11.89 0.80 -12.30
CA ILE A 84 -11.74 0.67 -10.85
C ILE A 84 -12.34 -0.66 -10.41
N GLN A 85 -11.65 -1.35 -9.51
CA GLN A 85 -12.15 -2.55 -8.88
C GLN A 85 -12.80 -2.19 -7.57
N GLU A 86 -14.01 -2.68 -7.37
CA GLU A 86 -14.87 -2.31 -6.25
C GLU A 86 -15.30 -3.56 -5.48
N PHE A 87 -15.30 -3.42 -4.16
CA PHE A 87 -15.85 -4.40 -3.23
C PHE A 87 -16.72 -3.69 -2.21
N GLY A 88 -17.85 -4.29 -1.89
CA GLY A 88 -18.75 -3.81 -0.85
C GLY A 88 -19.90 -4.77 -0.58
N PHE A 89 -20.72 -4.46 0.43
CA PHE A 89 -21.85 -5.29 0.81
C PHE A 89 -23.14 -4.81 0.13
N GLY A 90 -23.63 -5.57 -0.84
CA GLY A 90 -24.88 -5.25 -1.55
C GLY A 90 -26.13 -5.46 -0.69
N THR A 91 -26.06 -6.41 0.24
CA THR A 91 -27.13 -6.75 1.19
C THR A 91 -26.51 -7.21 2.51
N GLY A 92 -27.03 -6.73 3.63
CA GLY A 92 -26.49 -7.05 4.96
C GLY A 92 -25.27 -6.20 5.33
N SER A 93 -24.66 -6.53 6.46
CA SER A 93 -23.51 -5.81 7.01
C SER A 93 -22.29 -6.73 7.12
N PRO A 94 -21.06 -6.19 7.00
CA PRO A 94 -19.85 -6.95 7.27
C PRO A 94 -19.88 -7.52 8.68
N SER A 95 -19.43 -8.76 8.83
CA SER A 95 -19.26 -9.36 10.15
C SER A 95 -18.03 -8.76 10.86
N PRO A 96 -18.08 -8.46 12.16
CA PRO A 96 -16.92 -8.00 12.91
C PRO A 96 -15.77 -9.01 12.83
N GLY A 97 -14.53 -8.53 12.66
CA GLY A 97 -13.36 -9.40 12.61
C GLY A 97 -12.21 -8.85 11.78
N LYS A 98 -11.17 -9.67 11.65
CA LYS A 98 -10.01 -9.40 10.80
C LYS A 98 -10.34 -9.75 9.35
N TYR A 99 -9.97 -8.86 8.43
CA TYR A 99 -10.06 -9.06 7.00
C TYR A 99 -8.66 -8.95 6.39
N SER A 100 -8.45 -9.64 5.28
CA SER A 100 -7.27 -9.48 4.43
C SER A 100 -7.67 -9.15 3.00
N VAL A 101 -6.93 -8.24 2.37
CA VAL A 101 -7.06 -7.89 0.96
C VAL A 101 -5.78 -8.33 0.25
N SER A 102 -5.90 -9.21 -0.73
CA SER A 102 -4.79 -9.61 -1.58
C SER A 102 -4.95 -8.96 -2.95
N LEU A 103 -4.15 -7.93 -3.23
CA LEU A 103 -4.05 -7.30 -4.54
C LEU A 103 -3.15 -8.13 -5.44
N ILE A 104 -3.61 -8.44 -6.64
CA ILE A 104 -2.92 -9.32 -7.60
C ILE A 104 -2.69 -8.54 -8.89
N GLY A 105 -1.44 -8.41 -9.30
CA GLY A 105 -1.09 -7.62 -10.48
C GLY A 105 -1.51 -8.29 -11.78
N THR A 106 -2.13 -7.52 -12.67
CA THR A 106 -2.46 -7.92 -14.05
C THR A 106 -1.46 -7.37 -15.08
N GLY A 107 -0.69 -6.35 -14.67
CA GLY A 107 0.36 -5.72 -15.46
C GLY A 107 1.29 -4.88 -14.59
N LEU A 108 2.33 -4.32 -15.21
CA LEU A 108 3.26 -3.41 -14.56
C LEU A 108 2.64 -2.02 -14.45
N GLY A 109 2.50 -1.49 -13.23
CA GLY A 109 2.06 -0.12 -13.02
C GLY A 109 1.87 0.24 -11.56
N VAL A 110 1.57 1.52 -11.34
CA VAL A 110 1.17 2.05 -10.03
C VAL A 110 -0.30 1.74 -9.81
N PHE A 111 -0.64 1.31 -8.59
CA PHE A 111 -2.02 1.22 -8.13
C PHE A 111 -2.24 2.12 -6.92
N GLU A 112 -3.48 2.56 -6.77
CA GLU A 112 -3.95 3.37 -5.65
C GLU A 112 -5.29 2.85 -5.21
N GLY A 113 -5.54 2.79 -3.91
CA GLY A 113 -6.82 2.34 -3.41
C GLY A 113 -7.16 2.91 -2.05
N ARG A 114 -8.38 2.65 -1.62
CA ARG A 114 -8.86 3.01 -0.30
C ARG A 114 -9.76 1.94 0.27
N ILE A 115 -9.70 1.77 1.59
CA ILE A 115 -10.66 1.03 2.39
C ILE A 115 -11.47 2.07 3.15
N VAL A 116 -12.78 2.05 3.01
CA VAL A 116 -13.71 2.95 3.69
C VAL A 116 -14.58 2.12 4.62
N VAL A 117 -14.67 2.53 5.88
CA VAL A 117 -15.59 1.95 6.86
C VAL A 117 -16.57 3.02 7.31
N THR A 118 -17.84 2.82 6.96
CA THR A 118 -18.94 3.68 7.38
C THR A 118 -19.53 3.13 8.68
N ARG A 119 -19.78 3.98 9.68
CA ARG A 119 -20.36 3.62 10.99
C ARG A 119 -21.50 4.57 11.32
N LEU A 120 -22.60 4.04 11.90
CA LEU A 120 -23.82 4.83 12.18
C LEU A 120 -23.71 5.72 13.43
N LEU A 121 -22.95 5.29 14.43
CA LEU A 121 -23.00 5.89 15.79
C LEU A 121 -22.20 7.19 15.94
N SER A 122 -21.46 7.59 14.91
CA SER A 122 -20.69 8.83 14.93
C SER A 122 -21.10 9.71 13.77
N SER A 123 -21.52 10.94 14.05
CA SER A 123 -21.63 12.03 13.07
C SER A 123 -20.30 12.37 12.37
N SER A 124 -19.22 11.64 12.66
CA SER A 124 -17.96 11.70 11.95
C SER A 124 -17.98 10.82 10.70
N THR A 125 -17.66 11.46 9.58
CA THR A 125 -17.07 10.94 8.35
C THR A 125 -16.48 9.53 8.51
N GLY A 126 -16.88 8.58 7.66
CA GLY A 126 -16.35 7.22 7.66
C GLY A 126 -14.82 7.18 7.75
N ALA A 127 -14.29 6.22 8.51
CA ALA A 127 -12.84 6.06 8.62
C ALA A 127 -12.31 5.50 7.29
N SER A 128 -11.27 6.12 6.75
CA SER A 128 -10.65 5.66 5.50
C SER A 128 -9.16 5.39 5.67
N PHE A 129 -8.69 4.37 4.99
CA PHE A 129 -7.28 4.05 4.84
C PHE A 129 -6.96 4.11 3.34
N VAL A 130 -6.03 4.98 2.96
CA VAL A 130 -5.57 5.12 1.58
C VAL A 130 -4.24 4.40 1.44
N PHE A 131 -4.08 3.63 0.38
CA PHE A 131 -2.85 2.90 0.08
C PHE A 131 -2.44 3.11 -1.37
N LYS A 132 -1.14 2.98 -1.59
CA LYS A 132 -0.51 3.12 -2.90
C LYS A 132 0.62 2.10 -3.02
N GLY A 133 0.84 1.59 -4.23
CA GLY A 133 1.91 0.65 -4.48
C GLY A 133 2.25 0.54 -5.95
N ILE A 134 3.29 -0.21 -6.25
CA ILE A 134 3.62 -0.61 -7.61
C ILE A 134 3.46 -2.13 -7.66
N ILE A 135 2.95 -2.63 -8.77
CA ILE A 135 2.76 -4.06 -8.94
C ILE A 135 3.11 -4.46 -10.36
N ASN A 136 3.40 -5.74 -10.53
CA ASN A 136 3.60 -6.37 -11.82
C ASN A 136 2.75 -7.63 -11.90
N ARG A 137 2.63 -8.17 -13.11
CA ARG A 137 1.84 -9.37 -13.37
C ARG A 137 2.18 -10.50 -12.39
N ASN A 138 1.14 -11.06 -11.77
CA ASN A 138 1.17 -12.17 -10.81
C ASN A 138 1.86 -11.89 -9.46
N GLN A 139 2.36 -10.67 -9.24
CA GLN A 139 2.78 -10.27 -7.90
C GLN A 139 1.55 -10.07 -7.01
N VAL A 140 1.74 -10.30 -5.70
CA VAL A 140 0.67 -10.19 -4.71
C VAL A 140 1.11 -9.26 -3.60
N VAL A 141 0.28 -8.27 -3.27
CA VAL A 141 0.47 -7.37 -2.13
C VAL A 141 -0.70 -7.56 -1.17
N GLY A 142 -0.40 -7.81 0.11
CA GLY A 142 -1.39 -8.05 1.16
C GLY A 142 -1.65 -6.80 2.00
N TYR A 143 -2.90 -6.61 2.41
CA TYR A 143 -3.28 -5.66 3.45
C TYR A 143 -4.18 -6.34 4.47
N LEU A 144 -3.99 -6.01 5.74
CA LEU A 144 -4.80 -6.51 6.85
C LEU A 144 -5.54 -5.35 7.51
N PHE A 145 -6.82 -5.52 7.82
CA PHE A 145 -7.56 -4.54 8.62
C PHE A 145 -8.55 -5.24 9.55
N VAL A 146 -8.98 -4.53 10.60
CA VAL A 146 -9.99 -5.02 11.54
C VAL A 146 -11.26 -4.19 11.40
N PHE A 147 -12.36 -4.85 11.08
CA PHE A 147 -13.68 -4.24 11.12
C PHE A 147 -14.34 -4.51 12.47
N ALA A 148 -14.72 -3.44 13.15
CA ALA A 148 -15.47 -3.47 14.40
C ALA A 148 -16.54 -2.36 14.35
N PRO A 149 -17.84 -2.70 14.32
CA PRO A 149 -18.92 -1.74 14.07
C PRO A 149 -19.05 -0.69 15.17
N ASP A 150 -18.79 -1.07 16.43
CA ASP A 150 -18.95 -0.20 17.61
C ASP A 150 -17.63 0.43 18.07
N SER A 151 -16.56 0.31 17.28
CA SER A 151 -15.25 0.83 17.67
C SER A 151 -15.18 2.34 17.47
N ALA A 152 -14.78 3.06 18.51
CA ALA A 152 -14.39 4.47 18.41
C ALA A 152 -12.99 4.66 17.76
N ASN A 153 -12.22 3.59 17.62
CA ASN A 153 -10.87 3.67 17.08
C ASN A 153 -10.91 3.95 15.57
N PRO A 154 -9.95 4.74 15.05
CA PRO A 154 -9.79 4.91 13.61
C PRO A 154 -9.57 3.54 12.94
N LEU A 155 -9.98 3.42 11.68
CA LEU A 155 -9.63 2.26 10.87
C LEU A 155 -8.11 2.20 10.75
N THR A 156 -7.51 1.13 11.24
CA THR A 156 -6.12 0.80 10.99
C THR A 156 -6.06 -0.35 10.00
N ALA A 157 -5.27 -0.16 8.95
CA ALA A 157 -4.88 -1.23 8.05
C ALA A 157 -3.35 -1.26 7.96
N GLU A 158 -2.80 -2.45 7.74
CA GLU A 158 -1.37 -2.69 7.69
C GLU A 158 -1.05 -3.41 6.38
N LYS A 159 -0.04 -2.91 5.65
CA LYS A 159 0.52 -3.60 4.49
C LYS A 159 1.34 -4.80 5.00
N GLU A 160 1.12 -5.97 4.42
CA GLU A 160 1.95 -7.15 4.67
C GLU A 160 3.19 -7.04 3.77
N VAL A 161 4.30 -6.59 4.37
CA VAL A 161 5.56 -6.34 3.65
C VAL A 161 6.62 -7.35 4.10
N PRO A 162 6.76 -8.51 3.44
CA PRO A 162 8.00 -9.28 3.50
C PRO A 162 9.09 -8.58 2.67
N SER A 163 10.36 -8.91 2.92
CA SER A 163 11.51 -8.31 2.20
C SER A 163 11.41 -8.43 0.68
N SER A 164 10.77 -9.50 0.20
CA SER A 164 10.51 -9.71 -1.23
C SER A 164 9.60 -8.65 -1.84
N ILE A 165 8.68 -8.04 -1.07
CA ILE A 165 7.83 -6.95 -1.59
C ILE A 165 8.63 -5.67 -1.77
N LEU A 166 9.47 -5.29 -0.80
CA LEU A 166 10.37 -4.14 -0.95
C LEU A 166 11.29 -4.28 -2.18
N ARG A 167 11.81 -5.50 -2.42
CA ARG A 167 12.55 -5.84 -3.64
C ARG A 167 11.74 -5.60 -4.91
N GLN A 168 10.52 -6.14 -4.94
CA GLN A 168 9.63 -6.02 -6.09
C GLN A 168 9.29 -4.56 -6.39
N ASP A 169 9.01 -3.77 -5.35
CA ASP A 169 8.69 -2.35 -5.48
C ASP A 169 9.91 -1.54 -5.98
N LEU A 170 11.13 -1.88 -5.54
CA LEU A 170 12.36 -1.30 -6.08
C LEU A 170 12.54 -1.61 -7.57
N ASP A 171 12.44 -2.89 -7.95
CA ASP A 171 12.64 -3.33 -9.32
C ASP A 171 11.58 -2.77 -10.27
N ASN A 172 10.33 -2.74 -9.83
CA ASN A 172 9.25 -2.20 -10.62
C ASN A 172 9.34 -0.67 -10.72
N SER A 173 9.77 0.04 -9.67
CA SER A 173 10.06 1.47 -9.73
C SER A 173 11.11 1.80 -10.79
N TYR A 174 12.16 0.98 -10.87
CA TYR A 174 13.18 1.12 -11.92
C TYR A 174 12.62 0.85 -13.32
N LYS A 175 11.86 -0.24 -13.50
CA LYS A 175 11.24 -0.59 -14.80
C LYS A 175 10.26 0.49 -15.29
N LEU A 176 9.54 1.14 -14.37
CA LEU A 176 8.63 2.25 -14.65
C LEU A 176 9.33 3.61 -14.80
N LYS A 177 10.67 3.66 -14.65
CA LYS A 177 11.46 4.90 -14.68
C LYS A 177 11.04 5.90 -13.60
N LEU A 178 10.56 5.40 -12.47
CA LEU A 178 10.24 6.17 -11.26
C LEU A 178 11.47 6.35 -10.36
N LEU A 179 12.54 5.61 -10.66
CA LEU A 179 13.87 5.67 -10.07
C LEU A 179 14.88 6.00 -11.18
N GLY A 180 15.94 6.72 -10.83
CA GLY A 180 17.00 7.17 -11.74
C GLY A 180 17.90 6.06 -12.28
N GLU A 181 19.13 6.44 -12.66
CA GLU A 181 20.05 5.58 -13.40
C GLU A 181 20.37 4.22 -12.72
N LYS A 182 20.87 3.29 -13.54
CA LYS A 182 21.15 1.89 -13.20
C LYS A 182 22.04 1.75 -11.96
N GLU A 183 22.94 2.70 -11.74
CA GLU A 183 23.85 2.73 -10.60
C GLU A 183 23.10 2.85 -9.27
N LEU A 184 22.06 3.68 -9.20
CA LEU A 184 21.23 3.83 -8.00
C LEU A 184 20.43 2.55 -7.73
N HIS A 185 19.80 1.99 -8.76
CA HIS A 185 19.08 0.73 -8.65
C HIS A 185 19.99 -0.41 -8.17
N ARG A 186 21.22 -0.49 -8.70
CA ARG A 186 22.22 -1.49 -8.28
C ARG A 186 22.66 -1.30 -6.83
N ASP A 187 22.91 -0.07 -6.39
CA ASP A 187 23.31 0.24 -5.00
C ASP A 187 22.20 -0.17 -4.01
N LEU A 188 20.95 0.24 -4.29
CA LEU A 188 19.79 -0.12 -3.48
C LEU A 188 19.54 -1.65 -3.49
N SER A 189 19.70 -2.29 -4.65
CA SER A 189 19.55 -3.74 -4.78
C SER A 189 20.59 -4.50 -3.95
N HIS A 190 21.85 -4.06 -3.96
CA HIS A 190 22.92 -4.67 -3.17
C HIS A 190 22.65 -4.61 -1.66
N ARG A 191 22.00 -3.54 -1.18
CA ARG A 191 21.59 -3.43 0.22
C ARG A 191 20.50 -4.42 0.59
N LEU A 192 19.52 -4.58 -0.30
CA LEU A 192 18.46 -5.57 -0.10
C LEU A 192 19.02 -7.00 -0.17
N ASP A 193 20.06 -7.28 -0.97
CA ASP A 193 20.70 -8.60 -1.01
C ASP A 193 21.32 -8.94 0.35
N LYS A 194 21.99 -7.95 0.97
CA LYS A 194 22.51 -8.10 2.33
C LYS A 194 21.41 -8.22 3.38
N LEU A 195 20.33 -7.45 3.26
CA LEU A 195 19.17 -7.56 4.14
C LEU A 195 18.64 -9.00 4.12
N GLU A 196 18.39 -9.55 2.95
CA GLU A 196 17.91 -10.93 2.78
C GLU A 196 18.90 -11.96 3.35
N GLN A 197 20.20 -11.74 3.15
CA GLN A 197 21.25 -12.55 3.77
C GLN A 197 21.16 -12.51 5.31
N TYR A 198 21.10 -11.32 5.92
CA TYR A 198 21.06 -11.17 7.37
C TYR A 198 19.76 -11.70 7.99
N LEU A 199 18.63 -11.57 7.29
CA LEU A 199 17.38 -12.21 7.68
C LEU A 199 17.50 -13.73 7.68
N SER A 200 18.18 -14.30 6.67
CA SER A 200 18.44 -15.75 6.58
C SER A 200 19.38 -16.24 7.70
N ASP A 201 20.39 -15.43 8.04
CA ASP A 201 21.33 -15.67 9.13
C ASP A 201 20.72 -15.40 10.52
N LYS A 202 19.48 -14.90 10.58
CA LYS A 202 18.78 -14.45 11.80
C LYS A 202 19.52 -13.34 12.57
N ASP A 203 20.33 -12.55 11.86
CA ASP A 203 21.04 -11.40 12.40
C ASP A 203 20.16 -10.14 12.27
N SER A 204 19.20 -10.00 13.18
CA SER A 204 18.22 -8.91 13.15
C SER A 204 18.84 -7.52 13.27
N ALA A 205 19.96 -7.39 14.00
CA ALA A 205 20.68 -6.13 14.16
C ALA A 205 21.27 -5.65 12.83
N LYS A 206 21.97 -6.54 12.10
CA LYS A 206 22.49 -6.18 10.77
C LYS A 206 21.40 -6.00 9.73
N ALA A 207 20.32 -6.79 9.80
CA ALA A 207 19.15 -6.60 8.95
C ALA A 207 18.52 -5.22 9.17
N HIS A 208 18.32 -4.82 10.43
CA HIS A 208 17.83 -3.49 10.79
C HIS A 208 18.74 -2.39 10.25
N HIS A 209 20.06 -2.52 10.45
CA HIS A 209 21.04 -1.55 9.96
C HIS A 209 21.03 -1.37 8.44
N GLU A 210 20.97 -2.46 7.66
CA GLU A 210 20.92 -2.34 6.19
C GLU A 210 19.59 -1.73 5.72
N LEU A 211 18.49 -1.97 6.43
CA LEU A 211 17.19 -1.38 6.13
C LEU A 211 17.13 0.12 6.45
N GLU A 212 17.71 0.56 7.57
CA GLU A 212 17.90 1.98 7.87
C GLU A 212 18.76 2.66 6.80
N LYS A 213 19.89 2.05 6.44
CA LYS A 213 20.77 2.58 5.39
C LYS A 213 20.10 2.66 4.02
N PHE A 214 19.20 1.71 3.72
CA PHE A 214 18.36 1.78 2.53
C PHE A 214 17.42 2.99 2.60
N GLY A 215 16.71 3.18 3.72
CA GLY A 215 15.84 4.32 3.98
C GLY A 215 16.54 5.68 3.86
N GLU A 216 17.66 5.86 4.57
CA GLU A 216 18.50 7.07 4.50
C GLU A 216 18.90 7.39 3.04
N LYS A 217 19.26 6.35 2.27
CA LYS A 217 19.68 6.54 0.88
C LYS A 217 18.56 7.02 -0.02
N ILE A 218 17.34 6.46 0.11
CA ILE A 218 16.20 6.91 -0.71
C ILE A 218 15.73 8.31 -0.30
N GLU A 219 15.83 8.67 0.98
CA GLU A 219 15.56 10.02 1.49
C GLU A 219 16.55 11.04 0.95
N ASP A 220 17.86 10.77 1.03
CA ASP A 220 18.92 11.63 0.50
C ASP A 220 18.72 11.92 -1.00
N VAL A 221 18.40 10.90 -1.79
CA VAL A 221 18.15 11.04 -3.23
C VAL A 221 16.86 11.82 -3.48
N ARG A 222 15.81 11.63 -2.66
CA ARG A 222 14.55 12.38 -2.77
C ARG A 222 14.78 13.86 -2.52
N ASP A 223 15.52 14.20 -1.48
CA ASP A 223 15.89 15.57 -1.13
C ASP A 223 16.67 16.26 -2.25
N GLN A 224 17.63 15.55 -2.86
CA GLN A 224 18.37 16.06 -4.02
C GLN A 224 17.47 16.27 -5.24
N THR A 225 16.52 15.36 -5.46
CA THR A 225 15.53 15.45 -6.55
C THR A 225 14.68 16.71 -6.39
N ILE A 226 14.10 16.94 -5.20
CA ILE A 226 13.26 18.11 -4.89
C ILE A 226 14.06 19.42 -5.08
N LYS A 227 15.30 19.47 -4.58
CA LYS A 227 16.16 20.67 -4.72
C LYS A 227 16.42 21.01 -6.19
N THR A 228 16.59 20.00 -7.05
CA THR A 228 16.79 20.19 -8.49
C THR A 228 15.51 20.67 -9.19
N GLU A 229 14.37 20.05 -8.88
CA GLU A 229 13.05 20.40 -9.41
C GLU A 229 12.68 21.86 -9.08
N GLN A 230 12.86 22.28 -7.84
CA GLN A 230 12.59 23.65 -7.39
C GLN A 230 13.47 24.69 -8.09
N LYS A 231 14.74 24.35 -8.36
CA LYS A 231 15.67 25.22 -9.09
C LYS A 231 15.44 25.24 -10.60
N LYS A 232 14.45 24.49 -11.12
CA LYS A 232 14.20 24.29 -12.56
C LYS A 232 15.46 23.89 -13.34
N GLN A 233 16.34 23.14 -12.67
CA GLN A 233 17.58 22.66 -13.27
C GLN A 233 17.31 21.41 -14.11
N LYS A 234 18.30 21.01 -14.91
CA LYS A 234 18.21 19.75 -15.67
C LYS A 234 17.94 18.58 -14.72
N PRO A 235 17.11 17.60 -15.12
CA PRO A 235 16.83 16.43 -14.29
C PRO A 235 18.12 15.75 -13.83
N LEU A 236 18.18 15.38 -12.55
CA LEU A 236 19.31 14.59 -12.05
C LEU A 236 19.30 13.21 -12.69
N LYS A 237 20.49 12.67 -12.88
CA LYS A 237 20.69 11.25 -13.23
C LYS A 237 20.22 10.33 -12.10
N HIS A 238 20.49 10.73 -10.87
CA HIS A 238 20.04 10.06 -9.65
C HIS A 238 18.79 10.79 -9.17
N PHE A 239 17.62 10.18 -9.40
CA PHE A 239 16.36 10.74 -8.93
C PHE A 239 15.47 9.65 -8.36
N ILE A 240 14.50 10.09 -7.57
CA ILE A 240 13.37 9.26 -7.15
C ILE A 240 12.11 10.13 -7.17
N THR A 241 11.09 9.65 -7.87
CA THR A 241 9.79 10.33 -7.94
C THR A 241 9.10 10.31 -6.57
N ALA A 242 8.11 11.18 -6.38
CA ALA A 242 7.31 11.20 -5.15
C ALA A 242 6.65 9.83 -4.88
N ASP A 243 6.12 9.20 -5.94
CA ASP A 243 5.44 7.91 -5.86
C ASP A 243 6.38 6.77 -5.43
N ALA A 244 7.53 6.63 -6.09
CA ALA A 244 8.52 5.61 -5.71
C ALA A 244 9.05 5.84 -4.29
N TYR A 245 9.29 7.10 -3.90
CA TYR A 245 9.73 7.41 -2.54
C TYR A 245 8.67 7.01 -1.49
N GLN A 246 7.42 7.41 -1.69
CA GLN A 246 6.34 7.08 -0.76
C GLN A 246 6.21 5.56 -0.57
N ILE A 247 6.19 4.81 -1.66
CA ILE A 247 6.00 3.35 -1.65
C ILE A 247 7.18 2.66 -0.97
N LEU A 248 8.42 2.99 -1.37
CA LEU A 248 9.61 2.37 -0.79
C LEU A 248 9.77 2.74 0.70
N GLN A 249 9.45 3.97 1.09
CA GLN A 249 9.53 4.39 2.49
C GLN A 249 8.45 3.73 3.36
N GLU A 250 7.24 3.54 2.83
CA GLU A 250 6.18 2.79 3.51
C GLU A 250 6.64 1.36 3.82
N ASP A 251 7.27 0.70 2.85
CA ASP A 251 7.80 -0.66 2.99
C ASP A 251 8.96 -0.74 3.99
N VAL A 252 9.90 0.20 3.92
CA VAL A 252 11.00 0.31 4.88
C VAL A 252 10.44 0.44 6.29
N ASN A 253 9.48 1.34 6.50
CA ASN A 253 8.87 1.56 7.81
C ASN A 253 8.08 0.32 8.29
N ALA A 254 7.38 -0.36 7.39
CA ALA A 254 6.64 -1.58 7.72
C ALA A 254 7.58 -2.73 8.12
N LEU A 255 8.70 -2.89 7.43
CA LEU A 255 9.72 -3.89 7.74
C LEU A 255 10.47 -3.58 9.04
N LEU A 256 10.84 -2.31 9.28
CA LEU A 256 11.51 -1.90 10.53
C LEU A 256 10.66 -2.25 11.75
N LYS A 257 9.34 -2.02 11.70
CA LYS A 257 8.41 -2.39 12.77
C LYS A 257 8.31 -3.91 13.04
N GLN A 258 8.64 -4.73 12.05
CA GLN A 258 8.59 -6.20 12.18
C GLN A 258 9.91 -6.77 12.75
N LEU A 259 11.01 -6.02 12.67
CA LEU A 259 12.28 -6.44 13.22
C LEU A 259 12.31 -6.16 14.74
N PRO A 260 12.83 -7.09 15.55
CA PRO A 260 12.97 -6.84 16.97
C PRO A 260 13.94 -5.69 17.21
N ASP A 261 13.54 -4.73 18.06
CA ASP A 261 14.41 -3.64 18.49
C ASP A 261 15.74 -4.18 18.98
N GLU A 262 16.84 -3.52 18.62
CA GLU A 262 18.12 -3.70 19.29
C GLU A 262 17.95 -3.38 20.77
N LYS A 263 17.59 -4.37 21.59
CA LYS A 263 17.84 -4.29 23.02
C LYS A 263 19.34 -4.16 23.14
N LYS A 264 19.82 -2.93 23.32
CA LYS A 264 21.16 -2.63 23.82
C LYS A 264 21.37 -3.51 25.02
N GLY A 265 22.09 -4.61 24.83
CA GLY A 265 22.56 -5.45 25.92
C GLY A 265 23.38 -4.54 26.81
N LYS A 266 22.78 -4.07 27.91
CA LYS A 266 23.53 -3.72 29.10
C LYS A 266 24.33 -4.99 29.41
N LYS A 267 25.61 -4.97 29.06
CA LYS A 267 26.59 -5.82 29.72
C LYS A 267 26.48 -5.47 31.19
N GLU A 268 25.72 -6.25 31.95
CA GLU A 268 25.98 -6.39 33.37
C GLU A 268 27.43 -6.87 33.45
N LYS A 269 28.32 -5.94 33.79
CA LYS A 269 29.60 -6.31 34.35
C LYS A 269 29.27 -6.87 35.71
N ASP A 270 29.33 -8.18 35.83
CA ASP A 270 29.54 -8.83 37.12
C ASP A 270 30.90 -8.33 37.63
N ASP A 271 30.85 -7.34 38.52
CA ASP A 271 31.97 -6.96 39.37
C ASP A 271 32.14 -8.08 40.40
N ASP A 272 32.87 -9.12 40.01
CA ASP A 272 33.42 -10.14 40.91
C ASP A 272 34.52 -9.50 41.77
N LYS A 273 34.12 -8.98 42.93
CA LYS A 273 35.03 -8.71 44.05
C LYS A 273 35.02 -9.93 44.98
N GLY A 274 35.87 -10.89 44.66
CA GLY A 274 36.40 -11.80 45.67
C GLY A 274 37.53 -11.09 46.43
N ASP A 275 37.24 -10.73 47.68
CA ASP A 275 38.25 -10.37 48.68
C ASP A 275 39.05 -11.63 49.06
N ASP A 276 40.37 -11.52 49.04
CA ASP A 276 41.35 -12.36 49.77
C ASP A 276 42.40 -11.43 50.40
#